data_AF-K2NPP0-F1
#
_entry.id   AF-K2NPP0-F1
#
_cell.length_a   1.000
_cell.length_b   1.000
_cell.length_c   1.000
_cell.angle_alpha   90.00
_cell.angle_beta   90.00
_cell.angle_gamma   90.00
#
_symmetry.space_group_name_H-M   'P 1'
#
loop_
_entity.id
_entity.type
_entity.pdbx_description
1 polymer ?
#
loop_
_entity_poly.entity_id
_entity_poly.type
_entity_poly.pdbx_seq_one_letter_code
_entity_poly.pdbx_strand_id
1 'polypeptide(L)' 'MSDTLVDGRCFRILCVSDDFSGECLATVVDNSISGERVARELDAIANLRAATPAWLSA' A
#
# COMPACT_ATOMS: atom_id res chain seq x y z
N MET A 1 -4.68 -13.52 -12.46
CA MET A 1 -6.04 -13.03 -12.76
C MET A 1 -6.03 -11.53 -12.48
N SER A 2 -6.28 -10.66 -13.47
CA SER A 2 -6.37 -9.21 -13.25
C SER A 2 -7.82 -8.82 -13.40
N ASP A 3 -8.33 -8.01 -12.48
CA ASP A 3 -9.68 -7.48 -12.61
C ASP A 3 -9.65 -6.34 -13.64
N THR A 4 -10.48 -6.48 -14.67
CA THR A 4 -10.52 -5.59 -15.84
C THR A 4 -11.91 -4.98 -15.95
N LEU A 5 -11.97 -3.66 -16.12
CA LEU A 5 -13.20 -2.93 -16.37
C LEU A 5 -13.72 -3.20 -17.79
N VAL A 6 -14.98 -2.86 -18.05
CA VAL A 6 -15.64 -3.07 -19.36
C VAL A 6 -14.90 -2.40 -20.52
N ASP A 7 -14.11 -1.36 -20.25
CA ASP A 7 -13.31 -0.62 -21.23
C ASP A 7 -11.87 -1.14 -21.39
N GLY A 8 -11.54 -2.29 -20.80
CA GLY A 8 -10.24 -2.94 -20.95
C GLY A 8 -9.15 -2.42 -20.00
N ARG A 9 -9.45 -1.45 -19.13
CA ARG A 9 -8.50 -0.99 -18.10
C ARG A 9 -8.46 -1.98 -16.94
N CYS A 10 -7.26 -2.40 -16.55
CA CYS A 10 -7.05 -3.18 -15.34
C CYS A 10 -6.98 -2.27 -14.11
N PHE A 11 -7.56 -2.70 -12.99
CA PHE A 11 -7.22 -2.13 -11.69
C PHE A 11 -6.32 -3.07 -10.90
N ARG A 12 -5.62 -2.49 -9.94
CA ARG A 12 -4.67 -3.11 -9.04
C ARG A 12 -5.03 -2.74 -7.63
N ILE A 13 -4.79 -3.67 -6.72
CA ILE A 13 -5.02 -3.48 -5.30
C ILE A 13 -3.68 -3.68 -4.60
N LEU A 14 -3.22 -2.67 -3.86
CA LEU A 14 -2.16 -2.80 -2.88
C LEU A 14 -2.81 -3.01 -1.52
N CYS A 15 -2.56 -4.17 -0.92
CA CYS A 15 -2.92 -4.45 0.47
C CYS A 15 -1.64 -4.38 1.31
N VAL A 16 -1.68 -3.59 2.39
CA VAL A 16 -0.63 -3.56 3.41
C VAL A 16 -1.20 -4.21 4.65
N SER A 17 -0.63 -5.33 5.06
CA SER A 17 -1.00 -6.05 6.28
C SER A 17 0.12 -5.97 7.32
N ASP A 18 -0.26 -5.98 8.58
CA ASP A 18 0.64 -6.23 9.70
C ASP A 18 0.63 -7.72 9.99
N ASP A 19 1.75 -8.40 9.70
CA ASP A 19 1.84 -9.86 9.83
C ASP A 19 1.81 -10.34 11.28
N PHE A 20 2.13 -9.48 12.25
CA PHE A 20 2.10 -9.85 13.67
C PHE A 20 0.67 -9.84 14.23
N SER A 21 -0.10 -8.78 13.94
CA SER A 21 -1.47 -8.63 14.43
C SER A 21 -2.52 -9.21 13.49
N GLY A 22 -2.17 -9.42 12.22
CA GLY A 22 -3.10 -9.75 11.14
C GLY A 22 -3.96 -8.58 10.67
N GLU A 23 -3.69 -7.35 11.14
CA GLU A 23 -4.48 -6.17 10.76
C GLU A 23 -4.21 -5.74 9.31
N CYS A 24 -5.27 -5.32 8.61
CA CYS A 24 -5.15 -4.64 7.33
C CYS A 24 -4.91 -3.13 7.57
N LEU A 25 -3.72 -2.66 7.21
CA LEU A 25 -3.28 -1.28 7.44
C LEU A 25 -3.72 -0.33 6.31
N ALA A 26 -3.76 -0.85 5.08
CA ALA A 26 -4.28 -0.13 3.93
C ALA A 26 -4.78 -1.08 2.84
N THR A 27 -5.78 -0.63 2.10
CA THR A 27 -6.22 -1.23 0.84
C THR A 27 -6.38 -0.10 -0.17
N VAL A 28 -5.49 -0.05 -1.15
CA VAL A 28 -5.41 1.02 -2.14
C VAL A 28 -5.75 0.46 -3.50
N VAL A 29 -6.77 1.01 -4.14
CA VAL A 29 -7.20 0.65 -5.48
C VAL A 29 -6.72 1.71 -6.46
N ASP A 30 -6.03 1.29 -7.51
CA ASP A 30 -5.58 2.17 -8.58
C ASP A 30 -5.58 1.42 -9.93
N ASN A 31 -5.52 2.12 -11.06
CA ASN A 31 -5.25 1.49 -12.36
C ASN A 31 -3.77 1.07 -12.48
N SER A 32 -2.89 1.75 -11.75
CA SER A 32 -1.47 1.49 -11.68
C SER A 32 -0.93 1.94 -10.34
N ILE A 33 -0.03 1.16 -9.76
CA ILE A 33 0.56 1.46 -8.46
C ILE A 33 2.04 1.69 -8.68
N SER A 34 2.44 2.96 -8.79
CA SER A 34 3.84 3.35 -8.91
C SER A 34 4.58 3.18 -7.58
N GLY A 35 5.90 3.03 -7.63
CA GLY A 35 6.72 2.96 -6.41
C GLY A 35 6.56 4.21 -5.52
N GLU A 36 6.39 5.39 -6.13
CA GLU A 36 6.07 6.63 -5.40
C GLU A 36 4.73 6.52 -4.65
N ARG A 37 3.69 5.97 -5.30
CA ARG A 37 2.40 5.76 -4.63
C ARG A 37 2.55 4.77 -3.47
N VAL A 38 3.32 3.70 -3.64
CA VAL A 38 3.61 2.76 -2.54
C VAL A 38 4.28 3.47 -1.37
N ALA A 39 5.36 4.22 -1.61
CA ALA A 39 6.09 4.92 -0.58
C ALA A 39 5.19 5.87 0.23
N ARG A 40 4.34 6.65 -0.45
CA ARG A 40 3.43 7.59 0.21
C ARG A 40 2.43 6.90 1.15
N GLU A 41 1.87 5.76 0.73
CA GLU A 41 0.91 5.01 1.55
C GLU A 41 1.62 4.38 2.75
N LEU A 42 2.85 3.86 2.56
CA LEU A 42 3.67 3.35 3.66
C LEU A 42 4.06 4.46 4.65
N ASP A 43 4.43 5.65 4.17
CA ASP A 43 4.74 6.81 5.01
C ASP A 43 3.51 7.26 5.82
N ALA A 44 2.32 7.24 5.22
CA ALA A 44 1.08 7.55 5.92
C ALA A 44 0.80 6.55 7.07
N ILE A 45 1.00 5.25 6.83
CA ILE A 45 0.87 4.20 7.84
C ILE A 45 1.91 4.39 8.96
N ALA A 46 3.17 4.65 8.60
CA ALA A 46 4.26 4.86 9.54
C ALA A 46 3.99 6.07 10.46
N ASN A 47 3.52 7.18 9.88
CA ASN A 47 3.13 8.38 10.62
C ASN A 47 1.95 8.12 11.56
N LEU A 48 0.92 7.39 11.11
CA LEU A 48 -0.23 7.04 11.95
C LEU A 48 0.17 6.18 13.16
N ARG A 49 1.16 5.31 12.98
CA ARG A 49 1.66 4.40 14.03
C ARG A 49 2.87 4.96 14.81
N ALA A 50 3.29 6.19 14.53
CA ALA A 50 4.46 6.85 15.12
C ALA A 50 5.77 6.03 15.06
N ALA A 51 5.89 5.15 14.07
CA ALA A 51 7.06 4.31 13.90
C ALA A 51 7.97 4.94 12.84
N THR A 52 9.07 5.56 13.27
CA THR A 52 10.17 5.84 12.34
C THR A 52 10.78 4.49 11.94
N PRO A 53 10.87 4.17 10.64
CA PRO A 53 11.46 2.90 10.23
C PRO A 53 12.90 2.81 10.71
N ALA A 54 13.25 1.74 11.43
CA ALA A 54 14.57 1.59 12.05
C ALA A 54 15.73 1.55 11.02
N TRP A 55 15.43 1.30 9.74
CA TRP A 55 16.40 1.35 8.64
C TRP A 55 16.67 2.77 8.12
N LEU A 56 15.90 3.78 8.54
CA LEU A 56 16.12 5.20 8.23
C LEU A 56 16.95 5.94 9.30
N SER A 57 17.22 5.31 10.45
CA SER A 57 18.00 5.89 11.56
C SER A 57 19.49 5.53 11.54
N ALA A 58 20.01 5.02 10.43
CA ALA A 58 21.41 4.60 10.26
C ALA A 58 22.17 5.52 9.29
#